data_AF-A0A3B0V5N2-F1
#
_entry.id   AF-A0A3B0V5N2-F1
#
_cell.length_a   1.000
_cell.length_b   1.000
_cell.length_c   1.000
_cell.angle_alpha   90.00
_cell.angle_beta   90.00
_cell.angle_gamma   90.00
#
_symmetry.space_group_name_H-M   'P 1'
#
loop_
_entity.id
_entity.type
_entity.pdbx_description
1 polymer ?
#
loop_
_entity_poly.entity_id
_entity_poly.type
_entity_poly.pdbx_seq_one_letter_code
_entity_poly.pdbx_strand_id
1 'polypeptide(L)'
;GDQFGSALGQFYEPVGITVGNDGFVYVADTWNGRIQQFTPDLIPVNEWLLDTGWPANTSINNKPYLAVDSGGRVYITDPEFPRVLIFGPNGSYLGKFGQFGTDANSFNQINGIFIDGQDNIYIADAGNNRVLKYAPVFAPVVPVEEPVEAPEESVEEDTVEEPVEEIEEGDGDTAVEPTEPANDE
;
A
#
# COMPACT_ATOMS: atom_id res chain seq x y z
N GLY A 1 -22.43 -3.21 -4.05
CA GLY A 1 -22.76 -4.52 -4.61
C GLY A 1 -22.95 -5.42 -3.41
N ASP A 2 -24.21 -5.79 -3.13
CA ASP A 2 -24.60 -6.24 -1.78
C ASP A 2 -25.44 -7.53 -1.85
N GLN A 3 -25.28 -8.29 -2.94
CA GLN A 3 -26.14 -9.44 -3.25
C GLN A 3 -25.36 -10.75 -3.14
N PHE A 4 -26.08 -11.80 -2.77
CA PHE A 4 -25.58 -13.16 -2.85
C PHE A 4 -25.16 -13.49 -4.30
N GLY A 5 -23.97 -14.06 -4.47
CA GLY A 5 -23.49 -14.50 -5.77
C GLY A 5 -21.97 -14.61 -5.82
N SER A 6 -21.45 -14.85 -7.03
CA SER A 6 -20.04 -15.10 -7.29
C SER A 6 -19.41 -14.07 -8.24
N ALA A 7 -20.13 -13.04 -8.68
CA ALA A 7 -19.52 -11.95 -9.44
C ALA A 7 -18.65 -11.07 -8.52
N LEU A 8 -17.78 -10.26 -9.13
CA LEU A 8 -17.02 -9.24 -8.43
C LEU A 8 -17.99 -8.26 -7.73
N GLY A 9 -17.81 -8.04 -6.42
CA GLY A 9 -18.72 -7.28 -5.56
C GLY A 9 -19.99 -8.03 -5.13
N GLN A 10 -20.09 -9.33 -5.36
CA GLN A 10 -21.09 -10.22 -4.74
C GLN A 10 -20.39 -11.16 -3.76
N PHE A 11 -21.13 -11.71 -2.80
CA PHE A 11 -20.53 -12.54 -1.76
C PHE A 11 -21.30 -13.83 -1.48
N TYR A 12 -20.59 -14.82 -0.95
CA TYR A 12 -21.13 -15.99 -0.28
C TYR A 12 -20.38 -16.24 1.04
N GLU A 13 -21.01 -15.80 2.13
CA GLU A 13 -20.46 -15.74 3.50
C GLU A 13 -19.14 -14.95 3.58
N PRO A 14 -19.21 -13.61 3.43
CA PRO A 14 -18.08 -12.77 3.73
C PRO A 14 -17.80 -12.85 5.25
N VAL A 15 -16.56 -13.11 5.66
CA VAL A 15 -16.22 -13.27 7.09
C VAL A 15 -15.10 -12.33 7.51
N GLY A 16 -13.86 -12.63 7.12
CA GLY A 16 -12.72 -11.78 7.44
C GLY A 16 -12.78 -10.49 6.63
N ILE A 17 -12.49 -9.37 7.29
CA ILE A 17 -12.32 -8.06 6.66
C ILE A 17 -11.09 -7.37 7.25
N THR A 18 -10.34 -6.65 6.42
CA THR A 18 -9.23 -5.81 6.86
C THR A 18 -9.06 -4.63 5.91
N VAL A 19 -8.35 -3.59 6.36
CA VAL A 19 -8.05 -2.39 5.59
C VAL A 19 -6.54 -2.23 5.53
N GLY A 20 -5.98 -2.11 4.32
CA GLY A 20 -4.56 -1.82 4.12
C GLY A 20 -4.23 -0.36 4.44
N ASN A 21 -2.95 -0.05 4.57
CA ASN A 21 -2.48 1.32 4.81
C ASN A 21 -2.76 2.27 3.63
N ASP A 22 -2.98 1.71 2.45
CA ASP A 22 -3.41 2.38 1.23
C ASP A 22 -4.93 2.64 1.18
N GLY A 23 -5.67 2.20 2.19
CA GLY A 23 -7.13 2.33 2.30
C GLY A 23 -7.91 1.27 1.52
N PHE A 24 -7.25 0.35 0.80
CA PHE A 24 -7.95 -0.76 0.16
C PHE A 24 -8.51 -1.71 1.21
N VAL A 25 -9.74 -2.18 0.98
CA VAL A 25 -10.45 -3.11 1.84
C VAL A 25 -10.36 -4.51 1.26
N TYR A 26 -9.99 -5.49 2.07
CA TYR A 26 -9.89 -6.89 1.68
C TYR A 26 -10.91 -7.70 2.45
N VAL A 27 -11.70 -8.52 1.74
CA VAL A 27 -12.77 -9.34 2.31
C VAL A 27 -12.57 -10.79 1.93
N ALA A 28 -12.60 -11.68 2.91
CA ALA A 28 -12.61 -13.12 2.69
C ALA A 28 -14.02 -13.57 2.34
N ASP A 29 -14.23 -13.89 1.07
CA ASP A 29 -15.49 -14.35 0.50
C ASP A 29 -15.52 -15.89 0.54
N THR A 30 -15.85 -16.40 1.72
CA THR A 30 -15.42 -17.72 2.19
C THR A 30 -15.89 -18.88 1.32
N TRP A 31 -17.18 -18.92 0.96
CA TRP A 31 -17.71 -20.02 0.13
C TRP A 31 -17.42 -19.85 -1.35
N ASN A 32 -17.08 -18.64 -1.78
CA ASN A 32 -16.56 -18.41 -3.13
C ASN A 32 -15.05 -18.70 -3.23
N GLY A 33 -14.38 -19.05 -2.12
CA GLY A 33 -12.97 -19.45 -2.09
C GLY A 33 -12.01 -18.38 -2.60
N ARG A 34 -12.31 -17.12 -2.31
CA ARG A 34 -11.55 -15.97 -2.80
C ARG A 34 -11.40 -14.87 -1.76
N ILE A 35 -10.41 -14.02 -1.97
CA ILE A 35 -10.38 -12.69 -1.37
C ILE A 35 -10.87 -11.68 -2.41
N GLN A 36 -11.68 -10.73 -2.00
CA GLN A 36 -12.04 -9.59 -2.84
C GLN A 36 -11.42 -8.30 -2.29
N GLN A 37 -10.89 -7.48 -3.19
CA GLN A 37 -10.29 -6.18 -2.90
C GLN A 37 -11.22 -5.07 -3.37
N PHE A 38 -11.38 -4.05 -2.53
CA PHE A 38 -12.21 -2.88 -2.78
C PHE A 38 -11.43 -1.60 -2.52
N THR A 39 -11.76 -0.55 -3.27
CA THR A 39 -11.35 0.82 -2.94
C THR A 39 -11.92 1.27 -1.57
N PRO A 40 -11.43 2.38 -1.00
CA PRO A 40 -12.01 2.96 0.22
C PRO A 40 -13.52 3.22 0.14
N ASP A 41 -14.04 3.55 -1.05
CA ASP A 41 -15.47 3.76 -1.31
C ASP A 41 -16.25 2.45 -1.57
N LEU A 42 -15.64 1.30 -1.26
CA LEU A 42 -16.20 -0.05 -1.44
C LEU A 42 -16.57 -0.39 -2.89
N ILE A 43 -15.90 0.22 -3.86
CA ILE A 43 -15.97 -0.19 -5.28
C ILE A 43 -15.04 -1.40 -5.43
N PRO A 44 -15.55 -2.58 -5.87
CA PRO A 44 -14.71 -3.75 -6.03
C PRO A 44 -13.76 -3.57 -7.22
N VAL A 45 -12.50 -3.98 -7.05
CA VAL A 45 -11.44 -3.75 -8.05
C VAL A 45 -10.65 -5.00 -8.40
N ASN A 46 -10.63 -6.01 -7.54
CA ASN A 46 -9.84 -7.22 -7.78
C ASN A 46 -10.37 -8.41 -6.98
N GLU A 47 -10.00 -9.61 -7.39
CA GLU A 47 -10.23 -10.84 -6.65
C GLU A 47 -9.03 -11.79 -6.74
N TRP A 48 -8.77 -12.52 -5.67
CA TRP A 48 -7.70 -13.51 -5.58
C TRP A 48 -8.31 -14.88 -5.31
N LEU A 49 -8.26 -15.75 -6.32
CA LEU A 49 -8.64 -17.15 -6.14
C LEU A 49 -7.60 -17.85 -5.28
N LEU A 50 -8.08 -18.58 -4.27
CA LEU A 50 -7.21 -19.28 -3.34
C LEU A 50 -6.93 -20.69 -3.84
N ASP A 51 -6.11 -20.85 -4.88
CA ASP A 51 -5.75 -22.20 -5.38
C ASP A 51 -4.89 -23.00 -4.39
N THR A 52 -4.26 -22.29 -3.45
CA THR A 52 -3.47 -22.84 -2.34
C THR A 52 -4.21 -22.83 -1.00
N GLY A 53 -5.47 -22.33 -0.99
CA GLY A 53 -6.39 -22.13 0.14
C GLY A 53 -7.86 -22.43 -0.23
N TRP A 54 -8.86 -21.99 0.54
CA TRP A 54 -10.09 -22.80 0.73
C TRP A 54 -11.16 -22.83 -0.37
N PRO A 55 -11.55 -24.02 -0.90
CA PRO A 55 -12.60 -24.91 -0.33
C PRO A 55 -12.24 -26.45 -0.35
N ALA A 56 -12.85 -27.38 0.41
CA ALA A 56 -14.29 -27.57 0.69
C ALA A 56 -14.68 -28.05 2.12
N ASN A 57 -15.94 -27.71 2.47
CA ASN A 57 -16.69 -27.85 3.73
C ASN A 57 -16.29 -26.94 4.91
N THR A 58 -15.61 -25.84 4.57
CA THR A 58 -15.66 -24.50 5.20
C THR A 58 -16.14 -24.55 6.64
N SER A 59 -15.24 -25.01 7.51
CA SER A 59 -15.46 -25.25 8.93
C SER A 59 -16.51 -24.32 9.54
N ILE A 60 -17.59 -24.89 10.09
CA ILE A 60 -18.59 -24.09 10.81
C ILE A 60 -18.01 -23.46 12.10
N ASN A 61 -16.90 -24.03 12.58
CA ASN A 61 -16.24 -23.64 13.82
C ASN A 61 -15.04 -22.72 13.58
N ASN A 62 -14.44 -22.74 12.39
CA ASN A 62 -13.25 -21.97 12.06
C ASN A 62 -13.48 -21.13 10.80
N LYS A 63 -13.06 -19.87 10.80
CA LYS A 63 -13.33 -18.92 9.72
C LYS A 63 -12.06 -18.20 9.28
N PRO A 64 -11.97 -17.75 8.02
CA PRO A 64 -10.78 -17.05 7.56
C PRO A 64 -10.79 -15.61 8.10
N TYR A 65 -9.67 -15.21 8.69
CA TYR A 65 -9.39 -13.86 9.15
C TYR A 65 -8.21 -13.29 8.38
N LEU A 66 -8.18 -11.96 8.25
CA LEU A 66 -7.23 -11.24 7.42
C LEU A 66 -6.48 -10.19 8.24
N ALA A 67 -5.21 -9.99 7.92
CA ALA A 67 -4.44 -8.82 8.36
C ALA A 67 -3.52 -8.36 7.23
N VAL A 68 -3.19 -7.07 7.22
CA VAL A 68 -2.28 -6.47 6.23
C VAL A 68 -1.08 -5.91 6.97
N ASP A 69 0.12 -6.12 6.42
CA ASP A 69 1.34 -5.52 6.95
C ASP A 69 1.70 -4.20 6.25
N SER A 70 2.73 -3.51 6.73
CA SER A 70 3.18 -2.23 6.19
C SER A 70 3.60 -2.27 4.71
N GLY A 71 3.98 -3.45 4.21
CA GLY A 71 4.30 -3.67 2.80
C GLY A 71 3.09 -4.01 1.92
N GLY A 72 1.87 -3.95 2.46
CA GLY A 72 0.65 -4.29 1.75
C GLY A 72 0.45 -5.80 1.54
N ARG A 73 1.23 -6.65 2.22
CA ARG A 73 1.06 -8.11 2.13
C ARG A 73 -0.11 -8.53 3.00
N VAL A 74 -0.93 -9.43 2.47
CA VAL A 74 -2.15 -9.89 3.13
C VAL A 74 -1.93 -11.29 3.70
N TYR A 75 -2.13 -11.39 5.00
CA TYR A 75 -2.04 -12.61 5.77
C TYR A 75 -3.43 -13.16 6.01
N ILE A 76 -3.61 -14.45 5.75
CA ILE A 76 -4.91 -15.11 5.74
C ILE A 76 -4.85 -16.36 6.60
N THR A 77 -5.74 -16.50 7.57
CA THR A 77 -5.88 -17.75 8.33
C THR A 77 -6.60 -18.79 7.47
N ASP A 78 -6.12 -20.02 7.53
CA ASP A 78 -6.56 -21.14 6.71
C ASP A 78 -7.50 -22.00 7.60
N PRO A 79 -8.83 -22.07 7.34
CA PRO A 79 -9.78 -22.66 8.29
C PRO A 79 -9.82 -24.19 8.41
N GLU A 80 -9.60 -24.94 7.33
CA GLU A 80 -9.05 -26.29 7.46
C GLU A 80 -7.52 -26.11 7.45
N PHE A 81 -6.62 -27.03 7.79
CA PHE A 81 -5.18 -26.71 7.99
C PHE A 81 -4.86 -25.49 8.90
N PRO A 82 -4.44 -25.70 10.15
CA PRO A 82 -4.14 -24.61 11.07
C PRO A 82 -2.79 -23.94 10.73
N ARG A 83 -2.84 -23.01 9.78
CA ARG A 83 -1.71 -22.26 9.22
C ARG A 83 -2.16 -20.86 8.81
N VAL A 84 -1.19 -20.02 8.48
CA VAL A 84 -1.39 -18.69 7.89
C VAL A 84 -0.76 -18.69 6.51
N LEU A 85 -1.53 -18.28 5.50
CA LEU A 85 -1.06 -18.02 4.15
C LEU A 85 -0.69 -16.54 4.01
N ILE A 86 0.30 -16.26 3.16
CA ILE A 86 0.80 -14.91 2.92
C ILE A 86 0.72 -14.63 1.42
N PHE A 87 0.09 -13.51 1.08
CA PHE A 87 -0.04 -13.02 -0.29
C PHE A 87 0.60 -11.64 -0.43
N GLY A 88 1.18 -11.37 -1.59
CA GLY A 88 1.66 -10.04 -1.95
C GLY A 88 0.51 -9.08 -2.24
N PRO A 89 0.78 -7.76 -2.32
CA PRO A 89 -0.24 -6.74 -2.61
C PRO A 89 -0.99 -6.98 -3.94
N ASN A 90 -0.39 -7.72 -4.86
CA ASN A 90 -0.96 -8.09 -6.15
C ASN A 90 -1.70 -9.44 -6.14
N GLY A 91 -1.88 -10.06 -4.97
CA GLY A 91 -2.51 -11.38 -4.84
C GLY A 91 -1.62 -12.58 -5.15
N SER A 92 -0.30 -12.38 -5.36
CA SER A 92 0.63 -13.51 -5.55
C SER A 92 0.91 -14.24 -4.24
N TYR A 93 0.90 -15.57 -4.26
CA TYR A 93 1.24 -16.37 -3.07
C TYR A 93 2.73 -16.27 -2.74
N LEU A 94 3.06 -15.81 -1.53
CA LEU A 94 4.43 -15.62 -1.06
C LEU A 94 4.90 -16.76 -0.15
N GLY A 95 3.98 -17.45 0.52
CA GLY A 95 4.33 -18.54 1.41
C GLY A 95 3.30 -18.77 2.52
N LYS A 96 3.71 -19.57 3.50
CA LYS A 96 2.89 -19.91 4.67
C LYS A 96 3.75 -20.20 5.89
N PHE A 97 3.15 -20.14 7.06
CA PHE A 97 3.72 -20.68 8.29
C PHE A 97 2.62 -21.30 9.16
N GLY A 98 3.03 -22.15 10.10
CA GLY A 98 2.12 -22.92 10.94
C GLY A 98 1.80 -24.31 10.38
N GLN A 99 1.42 -25.19 11.30
CA GLN A 99 0.98 -26.56 11.10
C GLN A 99 0.16 -27.00 12.31
N PHE A 100 -0.52 -28.15 12.26
CA PHE A 100 -1.26 -28.65 13.42
C PHE A 100 -0.31 -28.99 14.58
N GLY A 101 -0.56 -28.43 15.76
CA GLY A 101 0.22 -28.73 16.96
C GLY A 101 0.02 -27.72 18.10
N THR A 102 0.85 -27.84 19.13
CA THR A 102 0.75 -27.08 20.39
C THR A 102 2.02 -26.32 20.74
N ASP A 103 3.09 -26.43 19.95
CA ASP A 103 4.34 -25.68 20.17
C ASP A 103 4.23 -24.22 19.68
N ALA A 104 5.30 -23.44 19.83
CA ALA A 104 5.31 -22.03 19.44
C ALA A 104 5.21 -21.78 17.93
N ASN A 105 5.44 -22.80 17.09
CA ASN A 105 5.44 -22.70 15.62
C ASN A 105 4.23 -23.40 14.97
N SER A 106 3.29 -23.88 15.78
CA SER A 106 2.14 -24.68 15.35
C SER A 106 0.84 -24.10 15.93
N PHE A 107 -0.29 -24.46 15.35
CA PHE A 107 -1.62 -23.97 15.73
C PHE A 107 -2.62 -25.12 15.82
N ASN A 108 -3.74 -24.92 16.51
CA ASN A 108 -4.86 -25.87 16.53
C ASN A 108 -6.09 -25.27 15.85
N GLN A 109 -6.54 -24.10 16.29
CA GLN A 109 -7.67 -23.40 15.69
C GLN A 109 -7.45 -21.89 15.80
N ILE A 110 -7.17 -21.24 14.67
CA ILE A 110 -6.87 -19.81 14.63
C ILE A 110 -8.16 -19.02 14.47
N ASN A 111 -8.58 -18.32 15.52
CA ASN A 111 -9.79 -17.49 15.53
C ASN A 111 -9.51 -15.99 15.35
N GLY A 112 -8.29 -15.62 14.98
CA GLY A 112 -7.95 -14.25 14.72
C GLY A 112 -6.47 -14.06 14.40
N ILE A 113 -6.22 -13.05 13.56
CA ILE A 113 -4.90 -12.54 13.23
C ILE A 113 -4.95 -11.02 13.31
N PHE A 114 -3.89 -10.41 13.83
CA PHE A 114 -3.71 -8.97 13.84
C PHE A 114 -2.23 -8.65 13.58
N ILE A 115 -1.95 -7.57 12.87
CA ILE A 115 -0.60 -7.08 12.60
C ILE A 115 -0.51 -5.65 13.13
N ASP A 116 0.44 -5.37 14.01
CA ASP A 116 0.64 -4.03 14.57
C ASP A 116 1.45 -3.12 13.63
N GLY A 117 1.59 -1.83 13.98
CA GLY A 117 2.34 -0.87 13.16
C GLY A 117 3.86 -1.11 13.10
N GLN A 118 4.37 -2.14 13.76
CA GLN A 118 5.76 -2.62 13.63
C GLN A 118 5.82 -3.98 12.89
N ASP A 119 4.74 -4.37 12.23
CA ASP A 119 4.50 -5.65 11.55
C ASP A 119 4.62 -6.88 12.46
N ASN A 120 4.53 -6.74 13.78
CA ASN A 120 4.46 -7.92 14.63
C ASN A 120 3.11 -8.60 14.43
N ILE A 121 3.13 -9.93 14.34
CA ILE A 121 1.94 -10.73 14.05
C ILE A 121 1.42 -11.32 15.36
N TYR A 122 0.13 -11.11 15.62
CA TYR A 122 -0.59 -11.64 16.77
C TYR A 122 -1.60 -12.68 16.29
N ILE A 123 -1.56 -13.87 16.88
CA ILE A 123 -2.44 -14.99 16.52
C ILE A 123 -3.24 -15.42 17.75
N ALA A 124 -4.56 -15.46 17.61
CA ALA A 124 -5.47 -16.05 18.60
C ALA A 124 -5.69 -17.53 18.26
N ASP A 125 -4.91 -18.41 18.88
CA ASP A 125 -5.00 -19.87 18.73
C ASP A 125 -5.97 -20.44 19.77
N ALA A 126 -7.26 -20.26 19.49
CA ALA A 126 -8.36 -20.63 20.38
C ALA A 126 -8.38 -22.12 20.71
N GLY A 127 -8.00 -22.98 19.76
CA GLY A 127 -7.92 -24.43 19.98
C GLY A 127 -6.87 -24.83 21.03
N ASN A 128 -5.88 -23.97 21.28
CA ASN A 128 -4.86 -24.15 22.30
C ASN A 128 -4.99 -23.16 23.46
N ASN A 129 -6.08 -22.40 23.54
CA ASN A 129 -6.36 -21.41 24.60
C ASN A 129 -5.23 -20.39 24.82
N ARG A 130 -4.65 -19.85 23.74
CA ARG A 130 -3.49 -18.95 23.83
C ARG A 130 -3.50 -17.85 22.78
N VAL A 131 -2.69 -16.82 23.05
CA VAL A 131 -2.32 -15.79 22.09
C VAL A 131 -0.81 -15.85 21.90
N LEU A 132 -0.36 -15.80 20.64
CA LEU A 132 1.05 -15.81 20.27
C LEU A 132 1.40 -14.50 19.59
N LYS A 133 2.63 -14.02 19.84
CA LYS A 133 3.23 -12.88 19.14
C LYS A 133 4.45 -13.38 18.37
N TYR A 134 4.53 -13.01 17.10
CA TYR A 134 5.66 -13.29 16.22
C TYR A 134 6.31 -11.99 15.76
N ALA A 135 7.61 -12.06 15.52
CA ALA A 135 8.32 -11.03 14.79
C ALA A 135 7.79 -10.94 13.34
N PRO A 136 7.99 -9.81 12.65
CA PRO A 136 7.64 -9.67 11.24
C PRO A 136 8.27 -10.79 10.39
N VAL A 137 7.48 -11.36 9.46
CA VAL A 137 8.00 -12.34 8.48
C VAL A 137 8.87 -11.64 7.43
N PHE A 138 8.50 -10.41 7.07
CA PHE A 138 9.25 -9.53 6.19
C PHE A 138 9.63 -8.28 6.95
N ALA A 139 10.71 -7.61 6.54
CA ALA A 139 11.09 -6.34 7.14
C ALA A 139 9.95 -5.30 7.00
N PRO A 140 9.64 -4.54 8.07
CA PRO A 140 8.68 -3.46 7.98
C PRO A 140 9.09 -2.41 6.95
N VAL A 141 8.11 -1.95 6.17
CA VAL A 141 8.25 -0.78 5.29
C VAL A 141 8.02 0.46 6.15
N VAL A 142 9.10 1.11 6.53
CA VAL A 142 9.03 2.39 7.26
C VAL A 142 8.70 3.49 6.25
N PRO A 143 7.73 4.37 6.51
CA PRO A 143 7.51 5.55 5.70
C PRO A 143 8.83 6.34 5.65
N VAL A 144 9.32 6.63 4.45
CA VAL A 144 10.42 7.58 4.30
C VAL A 144 9.85 8.92 4.73
N GLU A 145 10.30 9.48 5.86
CA GLU A 145 9.98 10.87 6.18
C GLU A 145 10.55 11.71 5.03
N GLU A 146 9.67 12.38 4.29
CA GLU A 146 10.07 13.35 3.25
C GLU A 146 11.13 14.29 3.87
N PRO A 147 12.26 14.56 3.19
CA PRO A 147 13.23 15.52 3.71
C PRO A 147 12.50 16.84 3.92
N VAL A 148 12.50 17.36 5.14
CA VAL A 148 12.02 18.72 5.40
C VAL A 148 12.86 19.65 4.53
N GLU A 149 12.26 20.21 3.47
CA GLU A 149 12.93 21.24 2.66
C GLU A 149 13.41 22.33 3.62
N ALA A 150 14.73 22.54 3.64
CA ALA A 150 15.29 23.65 4.40
C ALA A 150 14.67 24.96 3.86
N PRO A 151 14.34 25.94 4.72
CA PRO A 151 13.79 27.19 4.26
C PRO A 151 14.77 27.81 3.26
N GLU A 152 14.29 28.19 2.07
CA GLU A 152 15.10 28.88 1.08
C GLU A 152 15.66 30.16 1.72
N GLU A 153 16.99 30.26 1.83
CA GLU A 153 17.64 31.50 2.25
C GLU A 153 17.37 32.57 1.18
N SER A 154 16.65 33.62 1.54
CA SER A 154 16.48 34.80 0.70
C SER A 154 17.83 35.47 0.51
N VAL A 155 18.38 35.40 -0.70
CA VAL A 155 19.58 36.16 -1.10
C VAL A 155 19.15 37.61 -1.27
N GLU A 156 19.63 38.50 -0.40
CA GLU A 156 19.52 39.95 -0.63
C GLU A 156 20.53 40.35 -1.72
N GLU A 157 20.04 40.89 -2.85
CA GLU A 157 20.89 41.47 -3.89
C GLU A 157 21.54 42.76 -3.38
N ASP A 158 22.87 42.73 -3.26
CA ASP A 158 23.70 43.91 -2.96
C ASP A 158 23.83 44.75 -4.24
N THR A 159 23.17 45.91 -4.28
CA THR A 159 23.21 46.83 -5.43
C THR A 159 24.58 47.48 -5.51
N VAL A 160 25.36 47.10 -6.51
CA VAL A 160 26.62 47.76 -6.86
C VAL A 160 26.30 49.05 -7.65
N GLU A 161 26.64 50.21 -7.08
CA GLU A 161 26.61 51.47 -7.84
C GLU A 161 27.80 51.53 -8.82
N GLU A 162 27.49 51.71 -10.11
CA GLU A 162 28.47 51.91 -11.20
C GLU A 162 29.17 53.28 -11.11
N PRO A 163 30.47 53.38 -11.43
CA PRO A 163 31.17 54.67 -11.44
C PRO A 163 30.87 55.48 -12.71
N VAL A 164 30.74 56.79 -12.55
CA VAL A 164 30.47 57.76 -13.62
C VAL A 164 31.73 57.98 -14.46
N GLU A 165 31.70 57.68 -15.77
CA GLU A 165 32.74 58.10 -16.72
C GLU A 165 32.47 59.52 -17.24
N GLU A 166 33.50 60.36 -17.20
CA GLU A 166 33.55 61.73 -17.69
C GLU A 166 34.03 61.73 -19.15
N ILE A 167 33.22 62.24 -20.09
CA ILE A 167 33.53 62.23 -21.53
C ILE A 167 33.73 63.68 -21.99
N GLU A 168 34.94 64.00 -22.48
CA GLU A 168 35.28 65.28 -23.12
C GLU A 168 34.72 65.37 -24.55
N GLU A 169 34.29 66.58 -24.93
CA GLU A 169 33.74 66.94 -26.23
C GLU A 169 34.78 66.93 -27.36
N GLY A 170 34.38 66.43 -28.54
CA GLY A 170 35.14 66.53 -29.78
C GLY A 170 34.23 66.55 -31.01
N ASP A 171 34.14 67.72 -31.64
CA ASP A 171 33.44 68.03 -32.90
C ASP A 171 33.79 67.11 -34.07
N GLY A 172 32.80 66.84 -34.94
CA GLY A 172 33.03 66.10 -36.19
C GLY A 172 31.79 65.95 -37.07
N ASP A 173 31.48 67.02 -37.81
CA ASP A 173 30.54 67.14 -38.92
C ASP A 173 30.64 66.01 -39.99
N THR A 174 29.51 65.46 -40.45
CA THR A 174 29.06 65.41 -41.86
C THR A 174 28.05 64.27 -42.16
N ALA A 175 26.82 64.70 -42.44
CA ALA A 175 26.08 64.51 -43.70
C ALA A 175 25.54 63.12 -44.18
N VAL A 176 24.25 63.19 -44.54
CA VAL A 176 23.48 62.53 -45.63
C VAL A 176 22.81 61.15 -45.37
N GLU A 177 21.46 61.17 -45.44
CA GLU A 177 20.53 60.03 -45.66
C GLU A 177 20.69 59.40 -47.08
N PRO A 178 19.83 58.50 -47.65
CA PRO A 178 18.58 57.88 -47.16
C PRO A 178 18.33 56.39 -47.57
N THR A 179 17.10 55.93 -47.27
CA THR A 179 16.23 54.93 -47.94
C THR A 179 16.34 53.41 -47.66
N GLU A 180 15.30 52.92 -46.96
CA GLU A 180 14.37 51.77 -47.22
C GLU A 180 14.49 50.95 -48.53
N PRO A 181 13.79 49.77 -48.73
CA PRO A 181 12.71 49.15 -47.94
C PRO A 181 12.71 47.59 -47.76
N ALA A 182 11.88 47.16 -46.78
CA ALA A 182 10.79 46.16 -46.81
C ALA A 182 10.90 44.67 -47.26
N ASN A 183 9.96 43.92 -46.64
CA ASN A 183 9.27 42.67 -47.01
C ASN A 183 9.90 41.33 -46.56
N ASP A 184 9.27 40.62 -45.62
CA ASP A 184 8.09 39.74 -45.71
C ASP A 184 8.49 38.32 -46.17
N GLU A 185 8.52 37.37 -45.23
CA GLU A 185 7.63 36.18 -45.14
C GLU A 185 7.94 35.36 -43.88
#